data_AF-A0A659UA89-F1
#
_entry.id   AF-A0A659UA89-F1
#
_cell.length_a   1.000
_cell.length_b   1.000
_cell.length_c   1.000
_cell.angle_alpha   90.00
_cell.angle_beta   90.00
_cell.angle_gamma   90.00
#
_symmetry.space_group_name_H-M   'P 1'
#
loop_
_entity.id
_entity.type
_entity.pdbx_description
1 polymer ?
#
loop_
_entity_poly.entity_id
_entity_poly.type
_entity_poly.pdbx_seq_one_letter_code
_entity_poly.pdbx_strand_id
1 'polypeptide(L)' 'TALAAAAAAGLGIAWLPDCITHEYVASGALVAVMTRYPPPSAGVYVVRPPGRHPTRKVRVLIEMLIEYFARHPDVWGLDR' A
#
# COMPACT_ATOMS: atom_id res chain seq x y z
N THR A 1 9.03 4.67 5.82
CA THR A 1 10.07 3.63 5.64
C THR A 1 10.81 3.27 6.93
N ALA A 2 10.79 4.08 8.00
CA ALA A 2 11.52 3.78 9.24
C ALA A 2 11.22 2.38 9.84
N LEU A 3 9.95 1.94 9.85
CA LEU A 3 9.59 0.60 10.33
C LEU A 3 10.14 -0.54 9.45
N ALA A 4 10.13 -0.36 8.13
CA ALA A 4 10.71 -1.35 7.20
C ALA A 4 12.23 -1.44 7.39
N ALA A 5 12.90 -0.29 7.55
CA ALA A 5 14.33 -0.25 7.82
C ALA A 5 14.68 -0.91 9.17
N ALA A 6 13.88 -0.67 10.21
CA ALA A 6 14.06 -1.32 11.51
C ALA A 6 13.91 -2.85 11.43
N ALA A 7 12.88 -3.34 10.71
CA ALA A 7 12.69 -4.77 10.48
C ALA A 7 13.85 -5.38 9.68
N ALA A 8 14.33 -4.70 8.63
CA ALA A 8 15.47 -5.15 7.82
C ALA A 8 16.78 -5.16 8.62
N ALA A 9 16.90 -4.30 9.64
CA ALA A 9 18.01 -4.30 10.59
C ALA A 9 17.88 -5.39 11.68
N GLY A 10 16.87 -6.25 11.63
CA GLY A 10 16.68 -7.34 12.59
C GLY A 10 16.07 -6.92 13.93
N LEU A 11 15.47 -5.72 14.02
CA LEU A 11 14.89 -5.22 15.28
C LEU A 11 13.49 -5.82 15.59
N GLY A 12 12.92 -6.63 14.70
CA GLY A 12 11.67 -7.33 14.92
C GLY A 12 10.88 -7.62 13.65
N ILE A 13 9.59 -7.93 13.85
CA ILE A 13 8.61 -8.18 12.77
C ILE A 13 7.74 -6.94 12.59
N ALA A 14 7.44 -6.58 11.35
CA ALA A 14 6.56 -5.45 11.03
C ALA A 14 5.45 -5.88 10.06
N TRP A 15 4.23 -5.37 10.29
CA TRP A 15 3.13 -5.45 9.34
C TRP A 15 3.01 -4.12 8.62
N LEU A 16 3.34 -4.12 7.32
CA LEU A 16 3.42 -2.93 6.49
C LEU A 16 2.81 -3.22 5.11
N PRO A 17 2.33 -2.18 4.39
CA PRO A 17 1.88 -2.32 3.00
C PRO A 17 2.99 -2.81 2.07
N ASP A 18 2.61 -3.58 1.05
CA ASP A 18 3.52 -4.15 0.05
C ASP A 18 4.26 -3.07 -0.76
N CYS A 19 3.65 -1.90 -0.98
CA CYS A 19 4.31 -0.76 -1.63
C CYS A 19 5.57 -0.27 -0.89
N ILE A 20 5.70 -0.56 0.41
CA ILE A 20 6.86 -0.19 1.23
C ILE A 20 7.86 -1.35 1.30
N THR A 21 7.38 -2.59 1.30
CA THR A 21 8.21 -3.78 1.54
C THR A 21 8.70 -4.45 0.26
N HIS A 22 8.14 -4.12 -0.91
CA HIS A 22 8.44 -4.78 -2.19
C HIS A 22 9.94 -4.96 -2.45
N GLU A 23 10.69 -3.85 -2.46
CA GLU A 23 12.15 -3.87 -2.72
C GLU A 23 12.93 -4.65 -1.66
N TYR A 24 12.50 -4.60 -0.39
CA TYR A 24 13.14 -5.34 0.69
C TYR A 24 12.90 -6.85 0.58
N VAL A 25 11.71 -7.24 0.13
CA VAL A 25 11.38 -8.66 -0.11
C VAL A 25 12.06 -9.15 -1.39
N ALA A 26 12.08 -8.35 -2.45
CA ALA A 26 12.74 -8.69 -3.71
C ALA A 26 14.26 -8.87 -3.54
N SER A 27 14.90 -8.06 -2.70
CA SER A 27 16.32 -8.18 -2.35
C SER A 27 16.62 -9.28 -1.32
N GLY A 28 15.60 -9.87 -0.70
CA GLY A 28 15.75 -10.85 0.39
C GLY A 28 16.14 -10.25 1.75
N ALA A 29 16.20 -8.92 1.87
CA ALA A 29 16.43 -8.22 3.14
C ALA A 29 15.26 -8.39 4.12
N LEU A 30 14.05 -8.63 3.62
CA LEU A 30 12.88 -9.03 4.39
C LEU A 30 12.29 -10.32 3.81
N VAL A 31 11.64 -11.10 4.68
CA VAL A 31 10.89 -12.31 4.30
C VAL A 31 9.48 -12.24 4.86
N ALA A 32 8.50 -12.70 4.08
CA ALA A 32 7.12 -12.80 4.56
C ALA A 32 7.01 -13.89 5.63
N VAL A 33 6.37 -13.57 6.74
CA VAL A 33 6.12 -14.50 7.85
C VAL A 33 4.63 -14.65 8.07
N MET A 34 4.22 -15.70 8.80
CA MET A 34 2.81 -15.98 9.11
C MET A 34 1.90 -16.06 7.87
N THR A 35 2.39 -16.60 6.76
CA THR A 35 1.66 -16.67 5.46
C THR A 35 0.35 -17.46 5.50
N ARG A 36 0.09 -18.23 6.56
CA ARG A 36 -1.18 -18.93 6.81
C ARG A 36 -2.24 -18.05 7.50
N TYR A 37 -1.84 -16.89 8.00
CA TYR A 37 -2.67 -15.95 8.75
C TYR A 37 -2.47 -14.53 8.20
N PRO A 38 -2.87 -14.28 6.93
CA PRO A 38 -2.70 -12.98 6.34
C PRO A 38 -3.52 -11.93 7.10
N PRO A 39 -3.00 -10.69 7.21
CA PRO A 39 -3.77 -9.59 7.75
C PRO A 39 -5.01 -9.29 6.89
N PRO A 40 -6.05 -8.69 7.48
CA PRO A 40 -7.22 -8.27 6.71
C PRO A 40 -6.82 -7.25 5.64
N SER A 41 -7.49 -7.30 4.49
CA SER A 41 -7.29 -6.34 3.41
C SER A 41 -7.57 -4.92 3.91
N ALA A 42 -6.62 -4.01 3.69
CA ALA A 42 -6.73 -2.61 4.04
C ALA A 42 -7.02 -1.77 2.78
N GLY A 43 -7.94 -0.82 2.91
CA GLY A 43 -8.30 0.09 1.82
C GLY A 43 -7.44 1.36 1.81
N VAL A 44 -7.20 1.90 0.61
CA VAL A 44 -6.74 3.28 0.41
C VAL A 44 -7.95 4.15 0.09
N TYR A 45 -8.09 5.28 0.77
CA TYR A 45 -9.26 6.14 0.67
C TYR A 45 -8.87 7.55 0.24
N VAL A 46 -9.67 8.14 -0.65
CA VAL A 46 -9.63 9.58 -0.89
C VAL A 46 -10.51 10.28 0.15
N VAL A 47 -9.89 11.10 0.98
CA VAL A 47 -10.58 11.94 1.96
C VAL A 47 -10.63 13.38 1.47
N ARG A 48 -11.81 14.00 1.49
CA ARG A 48 -12.02 15.40 1.09
C ARG A 48 -13.06 16.07 2.01
N PRO A 49 -13.07 17.41 2.10
CA PRO A 49 -14.11 18.12 2.84
C PRO A 49 -15.53 17.76 2.37
N PRO A 50 -16.52 17.77 3.28
CA PRO A 50 -17.91 17.51 2.94
C PRO A 50 -18.42 18.55 1.95
N GLY A 51 -19.05 18.09 0.88
CA GLY A 51 -19.59 18.94 -0.18
C GLY A 51 -20.24 18.10 -1.26
N ARG A 52 -21.43 18.53 -1.71
CA ARG A 52 -22.28 17.78 -2.65
C ARG A 52 -21.60 17.49 -3.99
N HIS A 53 -20.80 18.43 -4.50
CA HIS A 53 -20.14 18.28 -5.80
C HIS A 53 -18.67 18.70 -5.69
N PRO A 54 -17.71 17.75 -5.80
CA PRO A 54 -16.32 18.14 -5.95
C PRO A 54 -16.16 18.96 -7.24
N THR A 55 -15.20 19.90 -7.23
CA THR A 55 -14.87 20.64 -8.46
C THR A 55 -14.46 19.66 -9.56
N ARG A 56 -14.69 20.01 -10.83
CA ARG A 56 -14.38 19.14 -11.98
C ARG A 56 -12.95 18.61 -11.92
N LYS A 57 -11.99 19.45 -11.51
CA LYS A 57 -10.56 19.07 -11.39
C LYS A 57 -10.35 17.97 -10.34
N VAL A 58 -10.98 18.09 -9.17
CA VAL A 58 -10.87 17.09 -8.10
C VAL A 58 -11.51 15.77 -8.53
N ARG A 59 -12.68 15.81 -9.19
CA ARG A 59 -13.33 14.60 -9.70
C ARG A 59 -12.45 13.86 -10.71
N VAL A 60 -11.90 14.57 -11.69
CA VAL A 60 -11.00 13.97 -12.70
C VAL A 60 -9.76 13.39 -12.04
N LEU A 61 -9.16 14.08 -11.05
CA LEU A 61 -8.02 13.53 -10.31
C LEU A 61 -8.37 12.23 -9.58
N ILE A 62 -9.54 12.17 -8.93
CA ILE A 62 -10.00 10.96 -8.23
C ILE A 62 -10.16 9.80 -9.22
N GLU A 63 -10.82 10.04 -10.36
CA GLU A 63 -10.99 9.04 -11.42
C GLU A 63 -9.63 8.55 -11.93
N MET A 64 -8.69 9.46 -12.20
CA MET A 64 -7.33 9.12 -12.63
C MET A 64 -6.57 8.29 -11.59
N LEU A 65 -6.68 8.62 -10.31
CA LEU A 65 -6.03 7.86 -9.23
C LEU A 65 -6.62 6.44 -9.12
N ILE A 66 -7.95 6.31 -9.17
CA ILE A 66 -8.62 5.01 -9.15
C ILE A 66 -8.17 4.16 -10.33
N GLU A 67 -8.18 4.73 -11.54
CA GLU A 67 -7.79 4.01 -12.75
C GLU A 67 -6.30 3.60 -12.71
N TYR A 68 -5.42 4.50 -12.25
CA TYR A 68 -4.00 4.22 -12.12
C TYR A 68 -3.76 3.04 -11.17
N PHE A 69 -4.34 3.05 -9.97
CA PHE A 69 -4.13 1.97 -9.00
C PHE A 69 -4.80 0.65 -9.42
N ALA A 70 -5.91 0.70 -10.17
CA ALA A 70 -6.50 -0.51 -10.75
C ALA A 70 -5.62 -1.15 -11.83
N ARG A 71 -4.86 -0.34 -12.59
CA ARG A 71 -3.96 -0.82 -13.65
C ARG A 71 -2.59 -1.27 -13.15
N HIS A 72 -2.21 -0.89 -11.93
CA HIS A 72 -0.90 -1.20 -11.35
C HIS A 72 -1.06 -1.85 -9.96
N PRO A 73 -1.56 -3.09 -9.89
CA PRO A 73 -1.71 -3.82 -8.63
C PRO A 73 -0.35 -4.15 -7.97
N ASP A 74 0.70 -4.22 -8.77
CA ASP A 74 2.09 -4.47 -8.38
C ASP A 74 2.66 -3.37 -7.47
N VAL A 75 2.24 -2.12 -7.66
CA VAL A 75 2.74 -0.98 -6.87
C VAL A 75 2.21 -1.00 -5.44
N TRP A 76 1.15 -1.76 -5.14
CA TRP A 76 0.51 -1.81 -3.81
C TRP A 76 0.31 -3.21 -3.23
N GLY A 77 0.54 -4.27 -4.01
CA GLY A 77 0.52 -5.67 -3.59
C GLY A 77 -0.87 -6.27 -3.42
N LEU A 78 -1.70 -6.20 -4.47
CA LEU A 78 -3.06 -6.78 -4.46
C LEU A 78 -3.10 -8.30 -4.73
N ASP A 79 -1.97 -8.96 -4.98
CA ASP A 79 -1.90 -10.37 -5.42
C ASP A 79 -1.33 -11.34 -4.36
N ARG A 80 -1.74 -11.22 -3.10
CA ARG A 80 -1.44 -12.24 -2.07
C ARG A 80 -2.67 -12.77 -1.37
#